data_AF-A0A3D5BBT8-F1
#
_entry.id   AF-A0A3D5BBT8-F1
#
_cell.length_a   1.000
_cell.length_b   1.000
_cell.length_c   1.000
_cell.angle_alpha   90.00
_cell.angle_beta   90.00
_cell.angle_gamma   90.00
#
_symmetry.space_group_name_H-M   'P 1'
#
loop_
_entity.id
_entity.type
_entity.pdbx_description
1 polymer ?
#
loop_
_entity_poly.entity_id
_entity_poly.type
_entity_poly.pdbx_seq_one_letter_code
_entity_poly.pdbx_strand_id
1 'polypeptide(L)'
;MFKKLLKFIKFIFIGLVWSAFWLALMQRVMIFIWNFNFFSKNQWRMVASFWNANGTIKGMSDYMLFITLLLVVVVWFFGFRYFYKVGYGRLLLKPFEYFSGKQIEKYSKEGKHVVIKNLVVGEKITLDELIDEKIKAEDKNKRIKESESLRQNISQKIIERKGQ
;
A
#
# COMPACT_ATOMS: atom_id res chain seq x y z
N MET A 1 13.05 -28.11 4.41
CA MET A 1 11.64 -28.12 4.89
C MET A 1 11.11 -26.73 5.26
N PHE A 2 11.93 -25.86 5.87
CA PHE A 2 11.54 -24.51 6.31
C PHE A 2 10.86 -23.64 5.23
N LYS A 3 11.38 -23.62 3.99
CA LYS A 3 10.76 -22.88 2.87
C LYS A 3 9.35 -23.37 2.51
N LYS A 4 9.06 -24.68 2.67
CA LYS A 4 7.71 -25.23 2.44
C LYS A 4 6.77 -24.85 3.58
N LEU A 5 7.26 -24.88 4.82
CA LEU A 5 6.53 -24.47 6.01
C LEU A 5 6.10 -22.99 5.93
N LEU A 6 7.02 -22.10 5.56
CA LEU A 6 6.72 -20.67 5.38
C LEU A 6 5.66 -20.43 4.29
N LYS A 7 5.72 -21.16 3.17
CA LYS A 7 4.68 -21.09 2.12
C LYS A 7 3.32 -21.55 2.64
N PHE A 8 3.29 -22.57 3.49
CA PHE A 8 2.06 -23.10 4.08
C PHE A 8 1.45 -22.15 5.11
N ILE A 9 2.26 -21.58 6.01
CA ILE A 9 1.83 -20.55 6.96
C ILE A 9 1.27 -19.34 6.20
N LYS A 10 1.97 -18.93 5.14
CA LYS A 10 1.53 -17.84 4.27
C LYS A 10 0.18 -18.12 3.61
N PHE A 11 -0.06 -19.36 3.17
CA PHE A 11 -1.33 -19.82 2.61
C PHE A 11 -2.45 -19.78 3.64
N ILE A 12 -2.23 -20.31 4.85
CA ILE A 12 -3.20 -20.29 5.94
C ILE A 12 -3.58 -18.86 6.30
N PHE A 13 -2.60 -17.97 6.43
CA PHE A 13 -2.87 -16.58 6.79
C PHE A 13 -3.69 -15.86 5.72
N ILE A 14 -3.40 -16.06 4.42
CA ILE A 14 -4.28 -15.54 3.33
C ILE A 14 -5.67 -16.11 3.47
N GLY A 15 -5.78 -17.42 3.69
CA GLY A 15 -7.05 -18.11 3.82
C GLY A 15 -7.88 -17.53 4.96
N LEU A 16 -7.27 -17.31 6.12
CA LEU A 16 -7.92 -16.72 7.28
C LEU A 16 -8.37 -15.29 7.02
N VAL A 17 -7.48 -14.43 6.53
CA VAL A 17 -7.81 -13.01 6.28
C VAL A 17 -8.89 -12.88 5.21
N TRP A 18 -8.77 -13.61 4.09
CA TRP A 18 -9.77 -13.60 3.03
C TRP A 18 -11.10 -14.16 3.51
N SER A 19 -11.10 -15.28 4.23
CA SER A 19 -12.34 -15.90 4.73
C SER A 19 -13.03 -15.00 5.74
N ALA A 20 -12.28 -14.37 6.66
CA ALA A 20 -12.85 -13.43 7.62
C ALA A 20 -13.49 -12.23 6.92
N PHE A 21 -12.77 -11.61 5.97
CA PHE A 21 -13.30 -10.50 5.18
C PHE A 21 -14.54 -10.91 4.37
N TRP A 22 -14.46 -12.04 3.68
CA TRP A 22 -15.55 -12.56 2.85
C TRP A 22 -16.81 -12.86 3.65
N LEU A 23 -16.67 -13.55 4.79
CA LEU A 23 -17.79 -13.89 5.66
C LEU A 23 -18.42 -12.62 6.26
N ALA A 24 -17.61 -11.64 6.66
CA ALA A 24 -18.13 -10.36 7.16
C ALA A 24 -18.90 -9.59 6.08
N LEU A 25 -18.40 -9.59 4.84
CA LEU A 25 -19.08 -8.97 3.70
C LEU A 25 -20.40 -9.70 3.39
N MET A 26 -20.36 -11.02 3.26
CA MET A 26 -21.54 -11.82 2.92
C MET A 26 -22.60 -11.82 4.01
N GLN A 27 -22.20 -11.75 5.27
CA GLN A 27 -23.12 -11.55 6.38
C GLN A 27 -23.93 -10.26 6.22
N ARG A 28 -23.29 -9.14 5.85
CA ARG A 28 -24.00 -7.88 5.62
C ARG A 28 -24.94 -7.98 4.43
N VAL A 29 -24.48 -8.58 3.33
CA VAL A 29 -25.30 -8.79 2.13
C VAL A 29 -26.55 -9.62 2.44
N MET A 30 -26.41 -10.71 3.21
CA MET A 30 -27.53 -11.60 3.51
C MET A 30 -28.51 -11.02 4.52
N ILE A 31 -28.04 -10.25 5.51
CA ILE A 31 -28.96 -9.47 6.36
C ILE A 31 -29.70 -8.43 5.52
N PHE A 32 -29.01 -7.73 4.62
CA PHE A 32 -29.62 -6.64 3.86
C PHE A 32 -30.64 -7.13 2.83
N ILE A 33 -30.33 -8.19 2.08
CA ILE A 33 -31.18 -8.68 0.99
C ILE A 33 -32.23 -9.67 1.52
N TRP A 34 -31.85 -10.55 2.46
CA TRP A 34 -32.67 -11.70 2.86
C TRP A 34 -33.09 -11.66 4.33
N ASN A 35 -32.66 -10.66 5.11
CA ASN A 35 -32.80 -10.63 6.57
C ASN A 35 -32.29 -11.91 7.26
N PHE A 36 -31.31 -12.56 6.62
CA PHE A 36 -30.75 -13.84 7.04
C PHE A 36 -29.35 -13.62 7.61
N ASN A 37 -29.16 -14.06 8.85
CA ASN A 37 -27.93 -14.02 9.61
C ASN A 37 -27.29 -15.42 9.65
N PHE A 38 -26.22 -15.60 8.89
CA PHE A 38 -25.46 -16.86 8.83
C PHE A 38 -24.85 -17.29 10.15
N PHE A 39 -24.55 -16.36 11.05
CA PHE A 39 -23.96 -16.69 12.34
C PHE A 39 -25.01 -17.05 13.39
N SER A 40 -26.30 -16.88 13.10
CA SER A 40 -27.37 -17.21 14.03
C SER A 40 -27.74 -18.69 13.98
N LYS A 41 -27.42 -19.41 15.07
CA LYS A 41 -27.80 -20.82 15.23
C LYS A 41 -29.33 -21.04 15.12
N ASN A 42 -30.13 -20.07 15.54
CA ASN A 42 -31.59 -20.19 15.51
C ASN A 42 -32.15 -20.17 14.09
N GLN A 43 -31.56 -19.38 13.19
CA GLN A 43 -32.00 -19.36 11.80
C GLN A 43 -31.66 -20.67 11.09
N TRP A 44 -30.50 -21.25 11.36
CA TRP A 44 -30.16 -22.58 10.84
C TRP A 44 -31.06 -23.69 11.40
N ARG A 45 -31.49 -23.60 12.67
CA ARG A 45 -32.48 -24.53 13.22
C ARG A 45 -33.81 -24.44 12.49
N MET A 46 -34.24 -23.23 12.13
CA MET A 46 -35.48 -23.02 11.36
C MET A 46 -35.38 -23.65 9.96
N VAL A 47 -34.24 -23.46 9.27
CA VAL A 47 -33.97 -24.12 8.00
C VAL A 47 -33.95 -25.65 8.16
N ALA A 48 -33.30 -26.17 9.19
CA ALA A 48 -33.24 -27.61 9.46
C ALA A 48 -34.62 -28.20 9.80
N SER A 49 -35.43 -27.50 10.60
CA SER A 49 -36.78 -27.94 10.95
C SER A 49 -37.70 -27.92 9.73
N PHE A 50 -37.54 -26.95 8.83
CA PHE A 50 -38.26 -26.92 7.56
C PHE A 50 -37.95 -28.17 6.72
N TRP A 51 -36.68 -28.54 6.57
CA TRP A 51 -36.30 -29.75 5.84
C TRP A 51 -36.77 -31.04 6.51
N ASN A 52 -36.64 -31.13 7.84
CA ASN A 52 -37.09 -32.29 8.61
C ASN A 52 -38.62 -32.48 8.56
N ALA A 53 -39.37 -31.43 8.28
CA ALA A 53 -40.83 -31.47 8.13
C ALA A 53 -41.27 -31.75 6.68
N ASN A 54 -40.40 -32.27 5.81
CA ASN A 54 -40.64 -32.40 4.36
C ASN A 54 -41.09 -31.07 3.73
N GLY A 55 -40.49 -29.96 4.17
CA GLY A 55 -40.76 -28.63 3.67
C GLY A 55 -40.60 -28.58 2.15
N THR A 56 -41.66 -28.17 1.47
CA THR A 56 -41.65 -27.93 0.03
C THR A 56 -41.33 -26.47 -0.22
N ILE A 57 -40.33 -26.21 -1.04
CA ILE A 57 -39.98 -24.86 -1.48
C ILE A 57 -41.04 -24.44 -2.49
N LYS A 58 -41.90 -23.49 -2.11
CA LYS A 58 -43.06 -23.08 -2.93
C LYS A 58 -42.82 -21.74 -3.63
N GLY A 59 -41.96 -20.87 -3.08
CA GLY A 59 -41.73 -19.53 -3.59
C GLY A 59 -40.42 -19.38 -4.36
N MET A 60 -40.44 -18.58 -5.43
CA MET A 60 -39.22 -18.17 -6.16
C MET A 60 -38.17 -17.51 -5.25
N SER A 61 -38.64 -16.75 -4.26
CA SER A 61 -37.80 -16.11 -3.23
C SER A 61 -36.99 -17.14 -2.43
N ASP A 62 -37.62 -18.25 -2.05
CA ASP A 62 -36.96 -19.30 -1.26
C ASP A 62 -35.87 -20.00 -2.07
N TYR A 63 -36.15 -20.31 -3.35
CA TYR A 63 -35.14 -20.83 -4.27
C TYR A 63 -33.94 -19.89 -4.43
N MET A 64 -34.19 -18.60 -4.58
CA MET A 64 -33.11 -17.61 -4.68
C MET A 64 -32.28 -17.53 -3.40
N LEU A 65 -32.89 -17.65 -2.22
CA LEU A 65 -32.14 -17.71 -0.96
C LEU A 65 -31.18 -18.91 -0.95
N PHE A 66 -31.65 -20.11 -1.29
CA PHE A 66 -30.77 -21.28 -1.33
C PHE A 66 -29.68 -21.19 -2.41
N ILE A 67 -30.02 -20.65 -3.58
CA ILE A 67 -29.04 -20.41 -4.65
C ILE A 67 -27.97 -19.43 -4.18
N THR A 68 -28.35 -18.31 -3.57
CA THR A 68 -27.38 -17.33 -3.06
C THR A 68 -26.51 -17.93 -1.97
N LEU A 69 -27.07 -18.74 -1.08
CA LEU A 69 -26.33 -19.49 -0.04
C LEU A 69 -25.26 -20.41 -0.64
N LEU A 70 -25.59 -21.12 -1.73
CA LEU A 70 -24.66 -21.97 -2.45
C LEU A 70 -23.59 -21.16 -3.19
N LEU A 71 -24.00 -20.04 -3.80
CA LEU A 71 -23.14 -19.14 -4.56
C LEU A 71 -22.11 -18.45 -3.67
N VAL A 72 -22.44 -18.19 -2.39
CA VAL A 72 -21.49 -17.68 -1.38
C VAL A 72 -20.27 -18.59 -1.24
N VAL A 73 -20.46 -19.91 -1.24
CA VAL A 73 -19.35 -20.89 -1.13
C VAL A 73 -18.55 -20.93 -2.43
N VAL A 74 -19.23 -20.92 -3.57
CA VAL A 74 -18.58 -20.95 -4.89
C VAL A 74 -17.72 -19.70 -5.09
N VAL A 75 -18.26 -18.51 -4.84
CA VAL A 75 -17.52 -17.25 -5.01
C VAL A 75 -16.39 -17.13 -3.99
N TRP A 76 -16.55 -17.65 -2.76
CA TRP A 76 -15.44 -17.74 -1.81
C TRP A 76 -14.24 -18.49 -2.39
N PHE A 77 -14.47 -19.63 -3.04
CA PHE A 77 -13.40 -20.45 -3.63
C PHE A 77 -12.70 -19.73 -4.79
N PHE A 78 -13.46 -19.06 -5.66
CA PHE A 78 -12.90 -18.25 -6.74
C PHE A 78 -12.09 -17.07 -6.21
N GLY A 79 -12.60 -16.38 -5.19
CA GLY A 79 -11.89 -15.31 -4.50
C GLY A 79 -10.58 -15.83 -3.91
N PHE A 80 -10.62 -16.90 -3.15
CA PHE A 80 -9.44 -17.48 -2.52
C PHE A 80 -8.35 -17.83 -3.57
N ARG A 81 -8.75 -18.46 -4.68
CA ARG A 81 -7.85 -18.77 -5.79
C ARG A 81 -7.25 -17.50 -6.43
N TYR A 82 -8.00 -16.42 -6.54
CA TYR A 82 -7.53 -15.14 -7.05
C TYR A 82 -6.49 -14.49 -6.10
N PHE A 83 -6.82 -14.36 -4.81
CA PHE A 83 -5.91 -13.78 -3.81
C PHE A 83 -4.62 -14.59 -3.63
N TYR A 84 -4.70 -15.92 -3.76
CA TYR A 84 -3.52 -16.78 -3.77
C TYR A 84 -2.59 -16.49 -4.96
N LYS A 85 -3.12 -16.23 -6.16
CA LYS A 85 -2.33 -15.92 -7.36
C LYS A 85 -1.69 -14.52 -7.34
N VAL A 86 -2.40 -13.52 -6.80
CA VAL A 86 -1.94 -12.11 -6.84
C VAL A 86 -0.74 -11.84 -5.93
N GLY A 87 -0.57 -12.63 -4.85
CA GLY A 87 0.57 -12.53 -3.95
C GLY A 87 0.52 -11.29 -3.02
N TYR A 88 1.02 -11.46 -1.79
CA TYR A 88 0.94 -10.44 -0.70
C TYR A 88 1.45 -9.05 -1.09
N GLY A 89 2.57 -8.98 -1.81
CA GLY A 89 3.22 -7.70 -2.12
C GLY A 89 2.27 -6.79 -2.87
N ARG A 90 1.58 -7.30 -3.89
CA ARG A 90 0.68 -6.49 -4.72
C ARG A 90 -0.66 -6.18 -4.03
N LEU A 91 -1.10 -7.00 -3.08
CA LEU A 91 -2.31 -6.76 -2.29
C LEU A 91 -2.12 -5.71 -1.20
N LEU A 92 -0.99 -5.75 -0.49
CA LEU A 92 -0.62 -4.75 0.52
C LEU A 92 -0.20 -3.43 -0.12
N LEU A 93 0.48 -3.47 -1.27
CA LEU A 93 0.93 -2.26 -1.97
C LEU A 93 -0.18 -1.60 -2.79
N LYS A 94 -1.27 -2.29 -3.16
CA LYS A 94 -2.38 -1.68 -3.93
C LYS A 94 -2.98 -0.40 -3.30
N PRO A 95 -3.31 -0.36 -2.00
CA PRO A 95 -3.76 0.89 -1.38
C PRO A 95 -2.62 1.93 -1.37
N PHE A 96 -1.38 1.53 -1.13
CA PHE A 96 -0.22 2.44 -1.15
C PHE A 96 0.04 3.05 -2.55
N GLU A 97 -0.05 2.24 -3.60
CA GLU A 97 0.03 2.66 -5.00
C GLU A 97 -1.13 3.59 -5.39
N TYR A 98 -2.34 3.34 -4.89
CA TYR A 98 -3.49 4.21 -5.13
C TYR A 98 -3.35 5.58 -4.44
N PHE A 99 -2.85 5.62 -3.21
CA PHE A 99 -2.56 6.87 -2.50
C PHE A 99 -1.35 7.60 -3.09
N SER A 100 -0.28 6.87 -3.44
CA SER A 100 0.91 7.41 -4.08
C SER A 100 0.61 7.98 -5.46
N GLY A 101 -0.16 7.26 -6.30
CA GLY A 101 -0.59 7.74 -7.61
C GLY A 101 -1.41 9.02 -7.55
N LYS A 102 -2.29 9.17 -6.54
CA LYS A 102 -3.03 10.42 -6.30
C LYS A 102 -2.16 11.58 -5.83
N GLN A 103 -1.10 11.30 -5.08
CA GLN A 103 -0.13 12.33 -4.67
C GLN A 103 0.77 12.72 -5.85
N ILE A 104 1.30 11.75 -6.59
CA ILE A 104 2.14 11.98 -7.78
C ILE A 104 1.34 12.73 -8.85
N GLU A 105 0.05 12.47 -9.05
CA GLU A 105 -0.75 13.24 -10.01
C GLU A 105 -0.99 14.70 -9.55
N LYS A 106 -1.09 14.97 -8.24
CA LYS A 106 -1.13 16.33 -7.69
C LYS A 106 0.22 17.04 -7.87
N TYR A 107 1.34 16.38 -7.59
CA TYR A 107 2.69 16.96 -7.76
C TYR A 107 3.14 17.03 -9.24
N SER A 108 2.64 16.15 -10.11
CA SER A 108 2.92 16.17 -11.55
C SER A 108 2.14 17.27 -12.29
N LYS A 109 0.94 17.62 -11.81
CA LYS A 109 0.17 18.77 -12.33
C LYS A 109 0.66 20.13 -11.80
N GLU A 110 1.29 20.19 -10.62
CA GLU A 110 1.79 21.45 -10.03
C GLU A 110 3.32 21.65 -10.15
N GLY A 111 4.06 20.67 -10.67
CA GLY A 111 5.52 20.60 -10.54
C GLY A 111 6.37 21.09 -11.71
N LYS A 112 5.91 22.00 -12.59
CA LYS A 112 6.78 22.61 -13.62
C LYS A 112 7.19 24.06 -13.38
N HIS A 113 6.63 24.75 -12.40
CA HIS A 113 6.97 26.15 -12.14
C HIS A 113 7.05 26.44 -10.64
N VAL A 114 8.26 26.39 -10.08
CA VAL A 114 8.54 27.03 -8.80
C VAL A 114 8.70 28.52 -9.07
N VAL A 115 7.65 29.31 -8.83
CA VAL A 115 7.74 30.78 -8.90
C VAL A 115 8.48 31.25 -7.66
N ILE A 116 9.79 31.49 -7.80
CA ILE A 116 10.59 32.16 -6.77
C ILE A 116 10.14 33.63 -6.74
N LYS A 117 9.21 33.96 -5.86
CA LYS A 117 8.78 35.34 -5.59
C LYS A 117 9.90 36.07 -4.82
N ASN A 118 10.95 36.49 -5.54
CA ASN A 118 11.84 37.62 -5.17
C ASN A 118 12.99 37.86 -6.16
N LEU A 119 13.05 37.20 -7.32
CA LEU A 119 14.03 37.56 -8.34
C LEU A 119 13.44 38.64 -9.25
N VAL A 120 14.06 39.82 -9.20
CA VAL A 120 13.89 40.92 -10.14
C VAL A 120 14.00 40.36 -11.55
N VAL A 121 12.89 40.49 -12.28
CA VAL A 121 12.77 40.58 -13.74
C VAL A 121 13.93 39.99 -14.54
N GLY A 122 13.71 38.84 -15.17
CA GLY A 122 14.11 38.69 -16.57
C GLY A 122 14.93 37.50 -17.01
N GLU A 123 15.22 36.49 -16.18
CA GLU A 123 16.04 35.35 -16.66
C GLU A 123 15.42 33.99 -16.33
N LYS A 124 15.07 33.25 -17.39
CA LYS A 124 14.52 31.89 -17.32
C LYS A 124 15.65 30.92 -17.03
N ILE A 125 16.00 30.77 -15.76
CA ILE A 125 17.04 29.83 -15.34
C ILE A 125 16.41 28.43 -15.20
N THR A 126 16.87 27.48 -16.00
CA THR A 126 16.46 26.07 -15.92
C THR A 126 17.06 25.41 -14.68
N LEU A 127 16.32 24.46 -14.08
CA LEU A 127 16.69 23.80 -12.82
C LEU A 127 18.10 23.17 -12.84
N ASP A 128 18.54 22.75 -14.03
CA ASP A 128 19.85 22.15 -14.27
C ASP A 128 21.00 23.17 -14.08
N GLU A 129 20.79 24.45 -14.40
CA GLU A 129 21.81 25.51 -14.21
C GLU A 129 22.00 25.85 -12.73
N LEU A 130 20.93 25.81 -11.91
CA LEU A 130 21.01 26.04 -10.46
C LEU A 130 21.71 24.90 -9.72
N ILE A 131 21.58 23.67 -10.22
CA ILE A 131 22.29 22.50 -9.66
C ILE A 131 23.78 22.62 -9.99
N ASP A 132 24.12 22.96 -11.24
CA ASP A 132 25.50 23.18 -11.65
C ASP A 132 26.16 24.35 -10.91
N GLU A 133 25.42 25.42 -10.64
CA GLU A 133 25.93 26.56 -9.88
C GLU A 133 26.18 26.21 -8.41
N LYS A 134 25.30 25.42 -7.79
CA LYS A 134 25.51 24.92 -6.41
C LYS A 134 26.69 23.96 -6.31
N ILE A 135 26.85 23.05 -7.28
CA ILE A 135 28.00 22.13 -7.31
C ILE A 135 29.31 22.93 -7.46
N LYS A 136 29.34 23.94 -8.34
CA LYS A 136 30.51 24.83 -8.51
C LYS A 136 30.80 25.66 -7.26
N ALA A 137 29.78 26.15 -6.55
CA ALA A 137 29.94 26.90 -5.31
C ALA A 137 30.46 26.01 -4.16
N GLU A 138 30.00 24.76 -4.09
CA GLU A 138 30.43 23.79 -3.07
C GLU A 138 31.88 23.33 -3.30
N ASP A 139 32.29 23.08 -4.55
CA ASP A 139 33.68 22.79 -4.91
C ASP A 139 34.62 23.97 -4.65
N LYS A 140 34.17 25.22 -4.88
CA LYS A 140 34.97 26.42 -4.59
C LYS A 140 35.18 26.59 -3.08
N ASN A 141 34.15 26.35 -2.26
CA ASN A 141 34.27 26.38 -0.81
C ASN A 141 35.18 25.27 -0.26
N LYS A 142 35.19 24.09 -0.90
CA LYS A 142 36.08 22.99 -0.53
C LYS A 142 37.55 23.32 -0.79
N ARG A 143 37.86 23.91 -1.96
CA ARG A 143 39.22 24.39 -2.30
C ARG A 143 39.72 25.50 -1.37
N ILE A 144 38.84 26.41 -0.93
CA ILE A 144 39.21 27.48 0.00
C ILE A 144 39.60 26.88 1.36
N LYS A 145 38.79 25.96 1.91
CA LYS A 145 39.09 25.26 3.18
C LYS A 145 40.39 24.45 3.13
N GLU A 146 40.67 23.79 2.01
CA GLU A 146 41.94 23.08 1.81
C GLU A 146 43.14 24.03 1.73
N SER A 147 42.98 25.22 1.15
CA SER A 147 44.05 26.23 1.11
C SER A 147 44.33 26.87 2.47
N GLU A 148 43.30 27.08 3.30
CA GLU A 148 43.43 27.62 4.65
C GLU A 148 44.10 26.63 5.60
N SER A 149 43.77 25.35 5.52
CA SER A 149 44.44 24.30 6.31
C SER A 149 45.90 24.11 5.91
N LEU A 150 46.24 24.27 4.62
CA LEU A 150 47.62 24.30 4.13
C LEU A 150 48.41 25.51 4.66
N ARG A 151 47.79 26.70 4.66
CA ARG A 151 48.41 27.93 5.21
C ARG A 151 48.65 27.80 6.71
N GLN A 152 47.69 27.27 7.47
CA GLN A 152 47.84 27.04 8.90
C GLN A 152 48.95 26.02 9.20
N ASN A 153 49.01 24.90 8.48
CA ASN A 153 50.07 23.91 8.65
C ASN A 153 51.46 24.47 8.32
N ILE A 154 51.58 25.32 7.27
CA ILE A 154 52.84 25.98 6.93
C ILE A 154 53.24 26.99 8.02
N SER A 155 52.30 27.81 8.50
CA SER A 155 52.55 28.76 9.59
C SER A 155 52.99 28.05 10.88
N GLN A 156 52.34 26.94 11.25
CA GLN A 156 52.68 26.17 12.43
C GLN A 156 54.09 25.55 12.33
N LYS A 157 54.45 25.03 11.15
CA LYS A 157 55.78 24.47 10.88
C LYS A 157 56.88 25.53 10.84
N ILE A 158 56.57 26.77 10.45
CA ILE A 158 57.50 27.90 10.50
C ILE A 158 57.71 28.40 11.94
N ILE A 159 56.66 28.39 12.76
CA ILE A 159 56.72 28.75 14.18
C ILE A 159 57.54 27.70 14.96
N GLU A 160 57.32 26.41 14.71
CA GLU A 160 58.13 25.32 15.30
C GLU A 160 59.61 25.43 14.92
N ARG A 161 59.93 25.83 13.67
CA ARG A 161 61.32 26.03 13.22
C ARG A 161 62.01 27.27 13.79
N LYS A 162 61.27 28.29 14.24
CA LYS A 162 61.82 29.51 14.83
C LYS A 162 61.94 29.44 16.36
N GLY A 163 61.41 28.39 16.98
CA GLY A 163 61.49 28.12 18.42
C GLY A 163 62.62 27.17 18.83
N GLN A 164 63.48 26.77 17.90
CA GLN A 164 64.78 26.11 18.11
C GLN A 164 65.90 27.11 17.82
#